data_AF-A0A1Q3B1P5-F1
#
_entry.id   AF-A0A1Q3B1P5-F1
#
_cell.length_a   1.000
_cell.length_b   1.000
_cell.length_c   1.000
_cell.angle_alpha   90.00
_cell.angle_beta   90.00
_cell.angle_gamma   90.00
#
_symmetry.space_group_name_H-M   'P 1'
#
loop_
_entity.id
_entity.type
_entity.pdbx_description
1 polymer ?
#
loop_
_entity_poly.entity_id
_entity_poly.type
_entity_poly.pdbx_seq_one_letter_code
_entity_poly.pdbx_strand_id
1 'polypeptide(L)'
;KSQIYYEYILVETDSIKLSPKTDPNNPNLVTHTTIFIQKILTVTDRGQAPLYAKQFSSPFVPSTYNYFDYIDAWKYAFLFQNTENKHFWFFYIDKTFDKNQFIPYWFINWWVSNTG
;
A
#
# COMPACT_ATOMS: atom_id res chain seq x y z
N LYS A 1 -10.72 7.45 -7.34
CA LYS A 1 -9.27 7.47 -7.01
C LYS A 1 -8.65 6.27 -7.70
N SER A 2 -7.51 6.42 -8.38
CA SER A 2 -6.87 5.33 -9.15
C SER A 2 -6.15 4.36 -8.21
N GLN A 3 -5.82 3.15 -8.69
CA GLN A 3 -4.95 2.23 -7.95
C GLN A 3 -3.58 2.89 -7.66
N ILE A 4 -3.00 3.60 -8.64
CA ILE A 4 -1.73 4.32 -8.47
C ILE A 4 -1.81 5.36 -7.36
N TYR A 5 -2.93 6.07 -7.20
CA TYR A 5 -3.14 7.00 -6.09
C TYR A 5 -3.02 6.28 -4.74
N TYR A 6 -3.65 5.11 -4.60
CA TYR A 6 -3.65 4.33 -3.37
C TYR A 6 -2.28 3.70 -3.09
N GLU A 7 -1.63 3.14 -4.11
CA GLU A 7 -0.24 2.67 -4.01
C GLU A 7 0.69 3.79 -3.55
N TYR A 8 0.54 4.98 -4.13
CA TYR A 8 1.37 6.13 -3.80
C TYR A 8 1.17 6.57 -2.35
N ILE A 9 -0.04 6.50 -1.78
CA ILE A 9 -0.25 6.74 -0.36
C ILE A 9 0.60 5.79 0.49
N LEU A 10 0.57 4.49 0.21
CA LEU A 10 1.28 3.49 1.02
C LEU A 10 2.80 3.64 0.92
N VAL A 11 3.32 4.07 -0.23
CA VAL A 11 4.75 4.35 -0.44
C VAL A 11 5.16 5.66 0.23
N GLU A 12 4.42 6.74 0.03
CA GLU A 12 4.67 8.07 0.61
C GLU A 12 4.65 8.04 2.14
N THR A 13 3.82 7.19 2.75
CA THR A 13 3.80 7.03 4.20
C THR A 13 4.87 6.07 4.73
N ASP A 14 5.75 5.54 3.89
CA ASP A 14 6.68 4.43 4.19
C ASP A 14 5.99 3.22 4.84
N SER A 15 4.72 3.00 4.52
CA SER A 15 3.97 1.86 5.04
C SER A 15 4.36 0.58 4.32
N ILE A 16 4.71 0.69 3.03
CA ILE A 16 5.21 -0.41 2.22
C ILE A 16 6.44 0.01 1.41
N LYS A 17 7.25 -1.00 1.06
CA LYS A 17 8.19 -0.94 -0.04
C LYS A 17 7.80 -1.94 -1.12
N LEU A 18 7.85 -1.48 -2.38
CA LEU A 18 7.55 -2.30 -3.56
C LEU A 18 8.84 -2.86 -4.16
N SER A 19 8.77 -4.09 -4.65
CA SER A 19 9.83 -4.74 -5.43
C SER A 19 9.21 -5.47 -6.61
N PRO A 20 8.88 -4.75 -7.70
CA PRO A 20 8.33 -5.36 -8.91
C PRO A 20 9.38 -6.23 -9.59
N LYS A 21 8.90 -7.32 -10.21
CA LYS A 21 9.69 -8.23 -11.03
C LYS A 21 9.04 -8.36 -12.39
N THR A 22 9.85 -8.22 -13.44
CA THR A 22 9.42 -8.28 -14.83
C THR A 22 9.76 -9.62 -15.44
N ASP A 23 9.06 -9.99 -16.52
CA ASP A 23 9.40 -11.16 -17.29
C ASP A 23 10.82 -11.02 -17.88
N PRO A 24 11.70 -12.03 -17.76
CA PRO A 24 13.06 -11.97 -18.33
C PRO A 24 13.09 -11.76 -19.84
N ASN A 25 12.06 -12.21 -20.55
CA ASN A 25 11.90 -12.10 -21.99
C ASN A 25 11.05 -10.89 -22.40
N ASN A 26 10.30 -10.29 -21.46
CA ASN A 26 9.50 -9.09 -21.70
C ASN A 26 9.60 -8.10 -20.52
N PRO A 27 10.56 -7.17 -20.53
CA PRO A 27 10.77 -6.19 -19.45
C PRO A 27 9.57 -5.26 -19.19
N ASN A 28 8.63 -5.11 -20.14
CA ASN A 28 7.44 -4.30 -19.95
C ASN A 28 6.33 -5.05 -19.20
N LEU A 29 6.46 -6.37 -19.03
CA LEU A 29 5.48 -7.21 -18.35
C LEU A 29 5.91 -7.43 -16.90
N VAL A 30 5.31 -6.69 -15.97
CA VAL A 30 5.44 -6.99 -14.53
C VAL A 30 4.67 -8.28 -14.25
N THR A 31 5.37 -9.32 -13.81
CA THR A 31 4.78 -10.65 -13.53
C THR A 31 4.35 -10.76 -12.08
N HIS A 32 5.15 -10.21 -11.17
CA HIS A 32 4.78 -10.16 -9.77
C HIS A 32 5.39 -8.95 -9.09
N THR A 33 4.82 -8.57 -7.95
CA THR A 33 5.35 -7.50 -7.12
C THR A 33 5.37 -7.96 -5.67
N THR A 34 6.55 -7.91 -5.08
CA THR A 34 6.72 -8.17 -3.66
C THR A 34 6.48 -6.89 -2.87
N ILE A 35 5.64 -6.99 -1.84
CA ILE A 35 5.27 -5.94 -0.91
C ILE A 35 5.93 -6.25 0.42
N PHE A 36 6.80 -5.34 0.85
CA PHE A 36 7.41 -5.37 2.17
C PHE A 36 6.69 -4.37 3.06
N ILE A 37 5.89 -4.87 3.99
CA ILE A 37 5.11 -4.07 4.92
C ILE A 37 6.03 -3.61 6.04
N GLN A 38 6.18 -2.30 6.18
CA GLN A 38 7.12 -1.68 7.12
C GLN A 38 6.41 -1.08 8.34
N LYS A 39 5.18 -0.59 8.20
CA LYS A 39 4.36 -0.10 9.33
C LYS A 39 2.90 0.08 8.93
N ILE A 40 2.00 -0.04 9.90
CA ILE A 40 0.57 0.23 9.74
C ILE A 40 0.19 1.48 10.56
N LEU A 41 -0.08 2.60 9.89
CA LEU A 41 -0.47 3.82 10.59
C LEU A 41 -1.85 3.69 11.25
N THR A 42 -1.94 4.12 12.50
CA THR A 42 -3.18 4.41 13.20
C THR A 42 -3.58 5.88 13.02
N VAL A 43 -4.81 6.24 13.43
CA VAL A 43 -5.22 7.65 13.55
C VAL A 43 -4.25 8.42 14.45
N THR A 44 -3.84 7.80 15.56
CA THR A 44 -2.99 8.42 16.57
C THR A 44 -1.59 8.70 16.03
N ASP A 45 -1.01 7.77 15.25
CA ASP A 45 0.31 7.94 14.63
C ASP A 45 0.36 9.11 13.66
N ARG A 46 -0.78 9.46 13.06
CA ARG A 46 -0.90 10.61 12.15
C ARG A 46 -0.88 11.96 12.89
N GLY A 47 -1.21 11.99 14.19
CA GLY A 47 -1.24 13.21 15.00
C GLY A 47 -2.24 14.28 14.56
N GLN A 48 -3.21 13.92 13.70
CA GLN A 48 -4.19 14.84 13.11
C GLN A 48 -5.58 14.21 13.07
N ALA A 49 -6.62 15.04 12.98
CA ALA A 49 -7.99 14.56 12.82
C ALA A 49 -8.12 13.67 11.55
N PRO A 50 -8.88 12.54 11.59
CA PRO A 50 -8.95 11.59 10.48
C PRO A 50 -9.35 12.19 9.13
N LEU A 51 -10.18 13.23 9.16
CA LEU A 51 -10.70 13.93 7.97
C LEU A 51 -9.70 14.96 7.41
N TYR A 52 -8.68 15.33 8.17
CA TYR A 52 -7.70 16.32 7.74
C TYR A 52 -6.86 15.77 6.59
N ALA A 53 -6.97 16.41 5.43
CA ALA A 53 -6.25 16.03 4.23
C ALA A 53 -4.78 16.48 4.32
N LYS A 54 -3.86 15.55 4.09
CA LYS A 54 -2.43 15.80 3.98
C LYS A 54 -2.08 15.91 2.50
N GLN A 55 -1.23 16.87 2.16
CA GLN A 55 -0.71 17.00 0.79
C GLN A 55 0.43 15.99 0.55
N PHE A 56 0.48 15.41 -0.64
CA PHE A 56 1.63 14.63 -1.07
C PHE A 56 2.88 15.50 -1.17
N SER A 57 4.06 14.93 -0.90
CA SER A 57 5.34 15.63 -1.02
C SER A 57 5.71 15.90 -2.48
N SER A 58 5.29 15.02 -3.39
CA SER A 58 5.46 15.21 -4.83
C SER A 58 4.15 15.63 -5.52
N PRO A 59 4.21 16.34 -6.66
CA PRO A 59 3.02 16.63 -7.45
C PRO A 59 2.30 15.34 -7.87
N PHE A 60 1.07 15.18 -7.37
CA PHE A 60 0.18 14.07 -7.72
C PHE A 60 -1.26 14.60 -7.87
N VAL A 61 -2.11 13.92 -8.63
CA VAL A 61 -3.53 14.27 -8.78
C VAL A 61 -4.39 13.05 -8.44
N PRO A 62 -5.26 13.11 -7.41
CA PRO A 62 -5.46 14.22 -6.45
C PRO A 62 -4.24 14.53 -5.58
N SER A 63 -4.01 15.80 -5.23
CA SER A 63 -2.81 16.24 -4.51
C SER A 63 -2.82 15.97 -3.00
N THR A 64 -3.94 15.48 -2.47
CA THR A 64 -4.12 15.28 -1.02
C THR A 64 -4.81 13.96 -0.70
N TYR A 65 -4.55 13.44 0.49
CA TYR A 65 -5.19 12.23 1.04
C TYR A 65 -5.47 12.37 2.55
N ASN A 66 -6.57 11.79 3.02
CA ASN A 66 -6.91 11.74 4.45
C ASN A 66 -6.64 10.34 5.06
N TYR A 67 -7.05 10.08 6.30
CA TYR A 67 -6.78 8.78 6.93
C TYR A 67 -7.69 7.67 6.39
N PHE A 68 -8.91 7.99 5.96
CA PHE A 68 -9.79 7.02 5.30
C PHE A 68 -9.22 6.57 3.96
N ASP A 69 -8.60 7.50 3.21
CA ASP A 69 -7.88 7.16 1.99
C ASP A 69 -6.71 6.22 2.24
N TYR A 70 -6.02 6.35 3.38
CA TYR A 70 -4.98 5.43 3.80
C TYR A 70 -5.53 4.03 4.11
N ILE A 71 -6.68 3.93 4.80
CA ILE A 71 -7.35 2.64 5.02
C ILE A 71 -7.77 2.01 3.70
N ASP A 72 -8.39 2.79 2.81
CA ASP A 72 -8.82 2.32 1.50
C ASP A 72 -7.65 1.97 0.59
N ALA A 73 -6.48 2.56 0.82
CA ALA A 73 -5.28 2.23 0.07
C ALA A 73 -4.89 0.76 0.21
N TRP A 74 -5.03 0.18 1.41
CA TRP A 74 -4.78 -1.25 1.62
C TRP A 74 -5.72 -2.15 0.79
N LYS A 75 -6.93 -1.69 0.50
CA LYS A 75 -7.90 -2.46 -0.30
C LYS A 75 -7.65 -2.31 -1.80
N TYR A 76 -7.30 -1.11 -2.24
CA TYR A 76 -7.33 -0.75 -3.67
C TYR A 76 -5.95 -0.70 -4.33
N ALA A 77 -4.86 -0.58 -3.57
CA ALA A 77 -3.50 -0.54 -4.12
C ALA A 77 -3.11 -1.86 -4.80
N PHE A 78 -3.68 -3.00 -4.39
CA PHE A 78 -3.27 -4.32 -4.88
C PHE A 78 -4.22 -4.91 -5.93
N LEU A 79 -4.96 -4.04 -6.64
CA LEU A 79 -5.88 -4.44 -7.71
C LEU A 79 -5.26 -4.39 -9.11
N PHE A 80 -4.00 -3.98 -9.24
CA PHE A 80 -3.31 -4.01 -10.53
C PHE A 80 -3.29 -5.44 -11.09
N GLN A 81 -3.53 -5.54 -12.39
CA GLN A 81 -3.32 -6.73 -13.19
C GLN A 81 -2.51 -6.35 -14.42
N ASN A 82 -1.62 -7.24 -14.84
CA ASN A 82 -0.88 -7.05 -16.08
C ASN A 82 -1.77 -7.34 -17.30
N THR A 83 -1.26 -7.07 -18.50
CA THR A 83 -2.01 -7.28 -19.75
C THR A 83 -2.43 -8.74 -19.99
N GLU A 84 -1.85 -9.69 -19.27
CA GLU A 84 -2.19 -11.11 -19.33
C GLU A 84 -3.13 -11.57 -18.21
N ASN A 85 -3.52 -10.70 -17.28
CA ASN A 85 -4.26 -11.05 -16.05
C ASN A 85 -3.57 -12.14 -15.21
N LYS A 86 -2.23 -12.12 -15.18
CA LYS A 86 -1.39 -13.09 -14.43
C LYS A 86 -0.44 -12.39 -13.47
N HIS A 87 -0.80 -11.20 -13.00
CA HIS A 87 0.04 -10.52 -12.01
C HIS A 87 -0.23 -11.10 -10.62
N PHE A 88 0.85 -11.33 -9.87
CA PHE A 88 0.79 -11.81 -8.49
C PHE A 88 1.35 -10.79 -7.51
N TRP A 89 0.66 -10.63 -6.38
CA TRP A 89 1.13 -9.88 -5.23
C TRP A 89 1.68 -10.83 -4.18
N PHE A 90 2.90 -10.57 -3.72
CA PHE A 90 3.51 -11.33 -2.62
C PHE A 90 3.69 -10.40 -1.41
N PHE A 91 3.12 -10.76 -0.27
CA PHE A 91 3.21 -9.93 0.94
C PHE A 91 4.21 -10.50 1.94
N TYR A 92 5.06 -9.62 2.47
CA TYR A 92 6.04 -9.92 3.51
C TYR A 92 6.01 -8.83 4.58
N ILE A 93 6.18 -9.22 5.84
CA ILE A 93 6.50 -8.27 6.90
C ILE A 93 7.98 -7.95 6.81
N ASP A 94 8.34 -6.68 6.62
CA ASP A 94 9.73 -6.26 6.51
C ASP A 94 10.44 -6.42 7.86
N LYS A 95 11.76 -6.64 7.82
CA LYS A 95 12.59 -6.68 9.03
C LYS A 95 12.59 -5.37 9.82
N THR A 96 12.26 -4.24 9.18
CA THR A 96 12.14 -2.93 9.82
C THR A 96 10.80 -2.74 10.52
N PHE A 97 9.86 -3.68 10.40
CA PHE A 97 8.56 -3.59 11.05
C PHE A 97 8.72 -3.63 12.57
N ASP A 98 8.16 -2.63 13.26
CA ASP A 98 8.15 -2.60 14.71
C ASP A 98 7.19 -3.66 15.26
N LYS A 99 7.75 -4.69 15.89
CA LYS A 99 6.99 -5.81 16.47
C LYS A 99 6.07 -5.37 17.62
N ASN A 100 6.33 -4.23 18.23
CA ASN A 100 5.51 -3.68 19.31
C ASN A 100 4.43 -2.72 18.80
N GLN A 101 4.38 -2.44 17.49
CA GLN A 101 3.37 -1.57 16.91
C GLN A 101 1.97 -2.13 17.18
N PHE A 102 1.06 -1.26 17.61
CA PHE A 102 -0.36 -1.59 17.67
C PHE A 102 -0.91 -1.77 16.25
N ILE A 103 -1.41 -2.97 15.94
CA ILE A 103 -2.01 -3.27 14.63
C ILE A 103 -3.53 -3.04 14.71
N PRO A 104 -4.09 -2.12 13.90
CA PRO A 104 -5.52 -1.88 13.88
C PRO A 104 -6.33 -3.11 13.46
N TYR A 105 -7.50 -3.30 14.08
CA TYR A 105 -8.40 -4.40 13.75
C TYR A 105 -8.82 -4.43 12.27
N TRP A 106 -9.05 -3.26 11.65
CA TRP A 106 -9.38 -3.18 10.22
C TRP A 106 -8.28 -3.78 9.33
N PHE A 107 -7.01 -3.65 9.74
CA PHE A 107 -5.87 -4.19 9.01
C PHE A 107 -5.79 -5.71 9.17
N ILE A 108 -6.01 -6.22 10.39
CA ILE A 108 -6.07 -7.67 10.65
C ILE A 108 -7.15 -8.32 9.79
N ASN A 109 -8.34 -7.72 9.74
CA ASN A 109 -9.44 -8.22 8.90
C ASN A 109 -9.07 -8.20 7.42
N TRP A 110 -8.45 -7.12 6.94
CA TRP A 110 -7.98 -7.04 5.58
C TRP A 110 -6.94 -8.13 5.28
N TRP A 111 -5.93 -8.31 6.14
CA TRP A 111 -4.88 -9.31 5.99
C TRP A 111 -5.45 -10.71 5.84
N VAL A 112 -6.27 -11.15 6.81
CA VAL A 112 -6.89 -12.49 6.81
C VAL A 112 -7.75 -12.72 5.56
N SER A 113 -8.41 -11.67 5.04
CA SER A 113 -9.28 -11.80 3.86
C SER A 113 -8.54 -11.81 2.52
N ASN A 114 -7.28 -11.33 2.47
CA ASN A 114 -6.55 -11.11 1.21
C ASN A 114 -5.24 -11.90 1.11
N THR A 115 -4.75 -12.45 2.21
CA THR A 115 -3.50 -13.26 2.23
C THR A 115 -3.71 -14.67 2.78
N GLY A 116 -4.95 -15.04 3.12
CA GLY A 116 -5.34 -16.36 3.61
C GLY A 116 -5.64 -17.36 2.50
#